data_AF-A0A1F8X5X4-F1
#
_entry.id   AF-A0A1F8X5X4-F1
#
_cell.length_a   1.000
_cell.length_b   1.000
_cell.length_c   1.000
_cell.angle_alpha   90.00
_cell.angle_beta   90.00
_cell.angle_gamma   90.00
#
_symmetry.space_group_name_H-M   'P 1'
#
loop_
_entity.id
_entity.type
_entity.pdbx_description
1 polymer ?
#
loop_
_entity_poly.entity_id
_entity_poly.type
_entity_poly.pdbx_seq_one_letter_code
_entity_poly.pdbx_strand_id
1 'polypeptide(L)'
;MEYSRGECLEKLNRLLEISTLQVRFIKENRLEELLLCQAERDLLFSYLSQNSPHRGDPELKALADKIRENDKRLLSELSTVMGSTSSRLGHLKTGRSAIKAYGQGQGPEKRTIG
;
A
#
# COMPACT_ATOMS: atom_id res chain seq x y z
N MET A 1 3.57 21.37 -25.46
CA MET A 1 4.96 21.33 -24.96
C MET A 1 5.37 19.87 -24.95
N GLU A 2 6.29 19.47 -25.83
CA GLU A 2 6.96 18.17 -25.71
C GLU A 2 8.02 18.32 -24.62
N TYR A 3 7.97 17.48 -23.59
CA TYR A 3 8.92 17.51 -22.49
C TYR A 3 10.22 16.81 -22.90
N SER A 4 11.34 17.21 -22.31
CA SER A 4 12.63 16.68 -22.69
C SER A 4 12.76 15.22 -22.28
N ARG A 5 13.37 14.40 -23.14
CA ARG A 5 13.76 13.01 -22.82
C ARG A 5 14.42 12.88 -21.43
N GLY A 6 15.24 13.86 -21.05
CA GLY A 6 15.94 13.90 -19.76
C GLY A 6 14.99 13.94 -18.57
N GLU A 7 13.92 14.74 -18.64
CA GLU A 7 12.90 14.80 -17.59
C GLU A 7 12.14 13.48 -17.48
N CYS A 8 11.74 12.87 -18.60
CA CYS A 8 11.10 11.55 -18.57
C CYS A 8 11.99 10.48 -17.93
N LEU A 9 13.29 10.50 -18.25
CA LEU A 9 14.29 9.60 -17.67
C LEU A 9 14.41 9.80 -16.15
N GLU A 10 14.51 11.06 -15.70
CA GLU A 10 14.56 11.40 -14.27
C GLU A 10 13.33 10.88 -13.52
N LYS A 11 12.12 11.14 -14.04
CA LYS A 11 10.87 10.71 -13.39
C LYS A 11 10.71 9.18 -13.37
N LEU A 12 11.10 8.49 -14.44
CA LEU A 12 11.09 7.01 -14.46
C LEU A 12 12.11 6.42 -13.47
N ASN A 13 13.30 6.99 -13.36
CA ASN A 13 14.27 6.54 -12.36
C ASN A 13 13.75 6.75 -10.93
N ARG A 14 13.13 7.90 -10.65
CA ARG A 14 12.51 8.16 -9.35
C ARG A 14 11.36 7.21 -9.04
N LEU A 15 10.51 6.88 -10.03
CA LEU A 15 9.46 5.87 -9.87
C LEU A 15 10.03 4.49 -9.55
N LEU A 16 11.12 4.09 -10.21
CA LEU A 16 11.76 2.80 -9.95
C LEU A 16 12.32 2.73 -8.52
N GLU A 17 12.94 3.81 -8.06
CA GLU A 17 13.42 3.95 -6.68
C GLU A 17 12.26 3.82 -5.68
N ILE A 18 11.18 4.58 -5.88
CA ILE A 18 9.98 4.54 -5.02
C ILE A 18 9.37 3.13 -5.01
N SER A 19 9.23 2.49 -6.17
CA SER A 19 8.68 1.12 -6.26
C SER A 19 9.51 0.13 -5.42
N THR A 20 10.83 0.31 -5.40
CA THR A 20 11.74 -0.51 -4.56
C THR A 20 11.58 -0.20 -3.07
N LEU A 21 11.51 1.09 -2.71
CA LEU A 21 11.32 1.53 -1.32
C LEU A 21 9.98 1.06 -0.74
N GLN A 22 8.90 1.12 -1.51
CA GLN A 22 7.57 0.71 -1.06
C GLN A 22 7.53 -0.79 -0.70
N VAL A 23 8.17 -1.65 -1.49
CA VAL A 23 8.30 -3.09 -1.15
C VAL A 23 9.04 -3.26 0.18
N ARG A 24 10.11 -2.50 0.39
CA ARG A 24 10.88 -2.53 1.64
C ARG A 24 10.04 -2.06 2.83
N PHE A 25 9.31 -0.96 2.69
CA PHE A 25 8.47 -0.43 3.77
C PHE A 25 7.33 -1.36 4.16
N ILE A 26 6.75 -2.10 3.21
CA ILE A 26 5.79 -3.15 3.52
C ILE A 26 6.42 -4.22 4.40
N LYS A 27 7.61 -4.70 4.05
CA LYS A 27 8.33 -5.75 4.81
C LYS A 27 8.76 -5.27 6.20
N GLU A 28 9.11 -3.99 6.32
CA GLU A 28 9.50 -3.36 7.59
C GLU A 28 8.29 -2.83 8.39
N ASN A 29 7.05 -3.00 7.91
CA ASN A 29 5.83 -2.47 8.53
C ASN A 29 5.86 -0.94 8.76
N ARG A 30 6.52 -0.20 7.85
CA ARG A 30 6.69 1.27 7.88
C ARG A 30 5.59 1.94 7.06
N LEU A 31 4.37 1.96 7.61
CA LEU A 31 3.18 2.36 6.88
C LEU A 31 3.12 3.85 6.55
N GLU A 32 3.66 4.72 7.40
CA GLU A 32 3.65 6.17 7.16
C GLU A 32 4.53 6.52 5.96
N GLU A 33 5.74 5.97 5.91
CA GLU A 33 6.67 6.17 4.80
C GLU A 33 6.15 5.53 3.51
N LEU A 34 5.46 4.39 3.61
CA LEU A 34 4.77 3.77 2.48
C LEU A 34 3.73 4.73 1.86
N LEU A 35 2.93 5.41 2.70
CA LEU A 35 1.91 6.37 2.26
C LEU A 35 2.54 7.63 1.65
N LEU A 36 3.60 8.16 2.23
CA LEU A 36 4.34 9.30 1.68
C LEU A 36 4.92 8.97 0.29
N CYS A 37 5.53 7.79 0.15
CA CYS A 37 6.00 7.31 -1.15
C CYS A 37 4.86 7.10 -2.15
N GLN A 38 3.69 6.65 -1.72
CA GLN A 38 2.54 6.50 -2.62
C GLN A 38 2.05 7.84 -3.15
N ALA A 39 1.98 8.88 -2.31
CA ALA A 39 1.61 10.22 -2.75
C ALA A 39 2.58 10.77 -3.80
N GLU A 40 3.90 10.59 -3.60
CA GLU A 40 4.91 10.99 -4.58
C GLU A 40 4.77 10.18 -5.88
N ARG A 41 4.55 8.87 -5.78
CA ARG A 41 4.35 7.97 -6.92
C ARG A 41 3.18 8.41 -7.80
N ASP A 42 2.06 8.80 -7.20
CA ASP A 42 0.87 9.24 -7.92
C ASP A 42 1.13 10.52 -8.72
N LEU A 43 1.89 11.46 -8.15
CA LEU A 43 2.31 12.68 -8.84
C LEU A 43 3.21 12.37 -10.04
N LEU A 44 4.15 11.44 -9.89
CA LEU A 44 5.05 11.03 -10.98
C LEU A 44 4.30 10.33 -12.11
N PHE A 45 3.33 9.46 -11.79
CA PHE A 45 2.48 8.84 -12.82
C PHE A 45 1.60 9.85 -13.52
N SER A 46 1.01 10.81 -12.78
CA SER A 46 0.24 11.90 -13.37
C SER A 46 1.09 12.67 -14.38
N TYR A 47 2.31 13.05 -13.99
CA TYR A 47 3.27 13.69 -14.88
C TYR A 47 3.55 12.85 -16.13
N LEU A 48 3.92 11.58 -15.99
CA LEU A 48 4.27 10.73 -17.13
C LEU A 48 3.08 10.43 -18.05
N SER A 49 1.85 10.41 -17.51
CA SER A 49 0.63 10.20 -18.29
C SER A 49 0.32 11.39 -19.21
N GLN A 50 0.58 12.61 -18.73
CA GLN A 50 0.37 13.86 -19.47
C GLN A 50 1.49 14.11 -20.48
N ASN A 51 2.71 13.62 -20.16
CA ASN A 51 3.95 14.00 -20.84
C ASN A 51 4.58 12.80 -21.55
N SER A 52 3.73 11.98 -22.19
CA SER A 52 4.07 10.66 -22.76
C SER A 52 5.49 10.62 -23.35
N PRO A 53 6.33 9.65 -22.93
CA PRO A 53 7.71 9.59 -23.40
C PRO A 53 7.73 9.26 -24.89
N HIS A 54 8.72 9.80 -25.60
CA HIS A 54 9.09 9.42 -26.97
C HIS A 54 8.89 7.90 -27.17
N ARG A 55 7.80 7.50 -27.83
CA ARG A 55 7.30 6.10 -27.91
C ARG A 55 8.26 5.10 -28.56
N GLY A 56 9.45 5.55 -28.99
CA GLY A 56 10.50 4.74 -29.57
C GLY A 56 11.78 4.62 -28.73
N ASP A 57 11.86 5.22 -27.54
CA ASP A 57 13.08 5.16 -26.72
C ASP A 57 13.23 3.80 -26.01
N PRO A 58 14.22 2.97 -26.39
CA PRO A 58 14.40 1.64 -25.79
C PRO A 58 14.77 1.69 -24.31
N GLU A 59 15.48 2.73 -23.87
CA GLU A 59 15.93 2.89 -22.49
C GLU A 59 14.74 3.24 -21.58
N LEU A 60 13.92 4.20 -21.99
CA LEU A 60 12.71 4.57 -21.25
C LEU A 60 11.72 3.39 -21.20
N LYS A 61 11.61 2.61 -22.29
CA LYS A 61 10.82 1.39 -22.32
C LYS A 61 11.34 0.34 -21.33
N ALA A 62 12.65 0.09 -21.31
CA ALA A 62 13.25 -0.86 -20.37
C ALA A 62 13.03 -0.46 -18.91
N LEU A 63 13.08 0.84 -18.59
CA LEU A 63 12.74 1.34 -17.26
C LEU A 63 11.26 1.14 -16.92
N ALA A 64 10.35 1.45 -17.83
CA ALA A 64 8.93 1.22 -17.64
C ALA A 64 8.60 -0.26 -17.39
N ASP A 65 9.26 -1.18 -18.11
CA ASP A 65 9.09 -2.62 -17.93
C ASP A 65 9.61 -3.08 -16.55
N LYS A 66 10.75 -2.54 -16.08
CA LYS A 66 11.27 -2.80 -14.72
C LYS A 66 10.30 -2.31 -13.63
N ILE A 67 9.74 -1.11 -13.80
CA ILE A 67 8.75 -0.55 -12.87
C ILE A 67 7.52 -1.48 -12.83
N ARG A 68 6.99 -1.87 -13.99
CA ARG A 68 5.83 -2.78 -14.08
C ARG A 68 6.08 -4.10 -13.37
N GLU A 69 7.28 -4.66 -13.48
CA GLU A 69 7.62 -5.91 -12.79
C GLU A 69 7.71 -5.74 -11.27
N ASN A 70 8.29 -4.63 -10.79
CA ASN A 70 8.24 -4.31 -9.36
C ASN A 70 6.80 -4.09 -8.86
N ASP A 71 5.93 -3.50 -9.67
CA ASP A 71 4.55 -3.23 -9.27
C ASP A 71 3.73 -4.52 -9.07
N LYS A 72 3.99 -5.56 -9.87
CA LYS A 72 3.41 -6.88 -9.63
C LYS A 72 3.83 -7.45 -8.28
N ARG A 73 5.11 -7.29 -7.91
CA ARG A 73 5.63 -7.73 -6.61
C ARG A 73 5.01 -6.93 -5.49
N LEU A 74 4.95 -5.61 -5.64
CA LEU A 74 4.32 -4.70 -4.68
C LEU A 74 2.86 -5.07 -4.44
N LEU A 75 2.08 -5.34 -5.50
CA LEU A 75 0.69 -5.76 -5.40
C LEU A 75 0.54 -7.09 -4.65
N SER A 76 1.43 -8.04 -4.88
CA SER A 76 1.44 -9.33 -4.19
C SER A 76 1.71 -9.19 -2.69
N GLU A 77 2.69 -8.36 -2.31
CA GLU A 77 3.04 -8.08 -0.92
C GLU A 77 1.89 -7.33 -0.21
N LEU A 78 1.30 -6.32 -0.87
CA LEU A 78 0.13 -5.59 -0.35
C LEU A 78 -1.07 -6.51 -0.13
N SER A 79 -1.36 -7.40 -1.07
CA SER A 79 -2.46 -8.36 -0.95
C SER A 79 -2.28 -9.28 0.26
N THR A 80 -1.03 -9.70 0.51
CA THR A 80 -0.67 -10.50 1.68
C THR A 80 -0.91 -9.74 2.99
N VAL A 81 -0.46 -8.49 3.07
CA VAL A 81 -0.66 -7.64 4.26
C VAL A 81 -2.14 -7.33 4.49
N MET A 82 -2.90 -7.03 3.44
CA MET A 82 -4.35 -6.80 3.52
C MET A 82 -5.08 -8.03 4.03
N GLY A 83 -4.73 -9.22 3.53
CA GLY A 83 -5.31 -10.49 3.98
C GLY A 83 -5.04 -10.74 5.47
N SER A 84 -3.77 -10.57 5.90
CA SER A 84 -3.38 -10.71 7.31
C SER A 84 -4.12 -9.72 8.22
N THR A 85 -4.20 -8.45 7.80
CA THR A 85 -4.88 -7.40 8.56
C THR A 85 -6.39 -7.69 8.66
N SER A 86 -7.02 -8.11 7.57
CA SER A 86 -8.44 -8.47 7.56
C SER A 86 -8.74 -9.64 8.51
N SER A 87 -7.89 -10.66 8.52
CA SER A 87 -8.00 -11.79 9.46
C SER A 87 -7.90 -11.33 10.92
N ARG A 88 -6.89 -10.49 11.25
CA ARG A 88 -6.72 -9.93 12.61
C ARG A 88 -7.93 -9.10 13.04
N LEU A 89 -8.46 -8.26 12.15
CA LEU A 89 -9.69 -7.50 12.42
C LEU A 89 -10.90 -8.41 12.66
N GLY A 90 -11.01 -9.51 11.92
CA GLY A 90 -12.02 -10.55 12.15
C GLY A 90 -11.93 -11.15 13.55
N HIS A 91 -10.72 -11.51 14.00
CA HIS A 91 -10.50 -12.02 15.37
C HIS A 91 -10.86 -10.99 16.44
N LEU A 92 -10.50 -9.72 16.25
CA LEU A 92 -10.89 -8.64 17.17
C LEU A 92 -12.42 -8.45 17.24
N LYS A 93 -13.11 -8.53 16.10
CA LYS A 93 -14.58 -8.46 16.06
C LYS A 93 -15.22 -9.62 16.84
N THR A 94 -14.73 -10.84 16.63
CA THR A 94 -15.21 -12.03 17.36
C THR A 94 -14.93 -11.92 18.86
N GLY A 95 -13.73 -11.49 19.23
CA GLY A 95 -13.36 -11.23 20.62
C GLY A 95 -14.26 -10.19 21.29
N ARG A 96 -14.56 -9.08 20.59
CA ARG A 96 -15.51 -8.07 21.07
C ARG A 96 -16.92 -8.63 21.27
N SER A 97 -17.40 -9.46 20.35
CA SER A 97 -18.70 -10.14 20.49
C SER A 97 -18.73 -11.08 21.70
N ALA A 98 -17.67 -11.84 21.93
CA ALA A 98 -17.54 -12.71 23.10
C ALA A 98 -17.54 -11.91 24.41
N ILE A 99 -16.73 -10.84 24.49
CA ILE A 99 -16.72 -9.94 25.66
C ILE A 99 -18.11 -9.37 25.94
N LYS A 100 -18.86 -8.98 24.89
CA LYS A 100 -20.23 -8.48 25.08
C LYS A 100 -21.17 -9.58 25.60
N ALA A 101 -21.10 -10.79 25.04
CA ALA A 101 -21.97 -11.90 25.42
C ALA A 101 -21.74 -12.35 26.87
N TYR A 102 -20.48 -12.41 27.31
CA TYR A 102 -20.14 -12.86 28.67
C TYR A 102 -20.05 -11.72 29.69
N GLY A 103 -19.79 -10.48 29.26
CA GLY A 103 -19.69 -9.30 30.12
C GLY A 103 -21.03 -8.69 30.53
N GLN A 104 -22.12 -8.94 29.78
CA GLN A 104 -23.47 -8.50 30.15
C GLN A 104 -24.15 -9.40 31.20
N GLY A 105 -23.50 -10.48 31.64
CA GLY A 105 -24.02 -11.42 32.63
C GLY A 105 -23.64 -11.16 34.10
N GLN A 106 -22.88 -10.10 34.41
CA GLN A 106 -22.49 -9.74 35.78
C GLN A 106 -23.15 -8.42 36.22
N GLY A 107 -24.48 -8.34 36.16
CA GLY A 107 -25.25 -7.45 37.04
C GLY A 107 -25.37 -8.13 38.41
N PRO A 108 -25.30 -7.42 39.55
CA PRO A 108 -25.36 -8.04 40.86
C PRO A 108 -26.64 -8.85 40.98
N GLU A 109 -26.50 -10.16 41.23
CA GLU A 109 -27.61 -11.01 41.65
C GLU A 109 -28.36 -10.28 42.77
N LYS A 110 -29.61 -9.90 42.50
CA LYS A 110 -30.53 -9.55 43.58
C LYS A 110 -30.74 -10.83 44.38
N ARG A 111 -29.94 -11.00 45.43
CA ARG A 111 -30.24 -11.93 46.52
C ARG A 111 -31.52 -11.43 47.16
N THR A 112 -32.65 -11.98 46.74
CA THR A 112 -33.90 -11.87 47.50
C THR A 112 -33.71 -12.75 48.72
N ILE A 113 -33.37 -12.12 49.84
CA ILE A 113 -33.35 -12.76 51.16
C ILE A 113 -34.73 -12.50 51.77
N GLY A 114 -35.43 -13.57 52.14
CA GLY A 114 -36.50 -13.58 53.16
C GLY A 114 -37.82 -12.96 52.76
#